data_AF-A0A0H1RJ97-F1
#
_entry.id   AF-A0A0H1RJ97-F1
#
_cell.length_a   1.000
_cell.length_b   1.000
_cell.length_c   1.000
_cell.angle_alpha   90.00
_cell.angle_beta   90.00
_cell.angle_gamma   90.00
#
_symmetry.space_group_name_H-M   'P 1'
#
loop_
_entity.id
_entity.type
_entity.pdbx_description
1 polymer ?
#
loop_
_entity_poly.entity_id
_entity_poly.type
_entity_poly.pdbx_seq_one_letter_code
_entity_poly.pdbx_strand_id
1 'polypeptide(L)'
;MSNAPNDLTEDFPDKADRIHQLKTSNNRFARLYDEYNELNRTIHRVETRVEPKPEEVEEELKRRRLQIKDEIRAMLDNENA
;
A
#
# COMPACT_ATOMS: atom_id res chain seq x y z
N MET A 1 -3.38 -17.58 -2.27
CA MET A 1 -2.34 -16.55 -2.51
C MET A 1 -3.01 -15.42 -3.26
N SER A 2 -3.50 -14.41 -2.55
CA SER A 2 -4.34 -13.36 -3.13
C SER A 2 -3.48 -12.17 -3.53
N ASN A 3 -2.91 -12.21 -4.74
CA ASN A 3 -2.32 -11.04 -5.39
C ASN A 3 -3.48 -10.11 -5.74
N ALA A 4 -3.71 -9.10 -4.90
CA ALA A 4 -4.73 -8.10 -5.18
C ALA A 4 -4.28 -7.25 -6.39
N PRO A 5 -5.20 -6.78 -7.23
CA PRO A 5 -4.88 -5.77 -8.24
C PRO A 5 -4.34 -4.49 -7.56
N ASN A 6 -3.32 -3.86 -8.14
CA ASN A 6 -2.50 -2.78 -7.54
C ASN A 6 -1.62 -3.26 -6.38
N ASP A 7 -0.82 -4.30 -6.61
CA ASP A 7 0.20 -4.74 -5.65
C ASP A 7 1.33 -3.71 -5.59
N LEU A 8 1.92 -3.55 -4.41
CA LEU A 8 3.02 -2.61 -4.18
C LEU A 8 4.20 -2.86 -5.13
N THR A 9 4.38 -4.08 -5.59
CA THR A 9 5.38 -4.45 -6.60
C THR A 9 5.13 -3.85 -7.98
N GLU A 10 3.89 -3.51 -8.34
CA GLU A 10 3.58 -2.78 -9.58
C GLU A 10 3.98 -1.32 -9.47
N ASP A 11 3.85 -0.74 -8.27
CA ASP A 11 4.26 0.63 -7.96
C ASP A 11 5.78 0.80 -7.84
N PHE A 12 6.49 -0.26 -7.46
CA PHE A 12 7.94 -0.27 -7.23
C PHE A 12 8.58 -1.53 -7.84
N PRO A 13 8.54 -1.70 -9.18
CA PRO A 13 9.02 -2.91 -9.84
C PRO A 13 10.50 -3.17 -9.56
N ASP A 14 11.31 -2.10 -9.52
CA ASP A 14 12.75 -2.18 -9.26
C ASP A 14 13.11 -2.53 -7.81
N LYS A 15 12.12 -2.60 -6.91
CA LYS A 15 12.31 -2.90 -5.48
C LYS A 15 11.63 -4.20 -5.06
N ALA A 16 11.16 -5.03 -5.99
CA ALA A 16 10.40 -6.26 -5.70
C ALA A 16 11.12 -7.20 -4.70
N ASP A 17 12.42 -7.47 -4.92
CA ASP A 17 13.22 -8.31 -4.02
C ASP A 17 13.32 -7.70 -2.61
N ARG A 18 13.48 -6.38 -2.54
CA ARG A 18 13.58 -5.65 -1.27
C ARG A 18 12.24 -5.65 -0.52
N ILE A 19 11.13 -5.49 -1.23
CA ILE A 19 9.78 -5.62 -0.66
C ILE A 19 9.61 -7.00 -0.05
N HIS A 20 9.99 -8.07 -0.75
CA HIS A 20 9.90 -9.44 -0.22
C HIS A 20 10.78 -9.63 1.03
N GLN A 21 12.00 -9.10 1.01
CA GLN A 21 12.91 -9.15 2.16
C GLN A 21 12.35 -8.38 3.36
N LEU A 22 11.89 -7.14 3.18
CA LEU A 22 11.35 -6.32 4.28
C LEU A 22 10.04 -6.88 4.82
N LYS A 23 9.19 -7.47 3.97
CA LYS A 23 7.95 -8.12 4.40
C LYS A 23 8.20 -9.28 5.36
N THR A 24 9.32 -9.99 5.22
CA THR A 24 9.67 -11.12 6.08
C THR A 24 10.56 -10.74 7.27
N SER A 25 11.38 -9.70 7.12
CA SER A 25 12.37 -9.29 8.13
C SER A 25 11.97 -8.06 8.97
N ASN A 26 10.97 -7.28 8.54
CA ASN A 26 10.57 -6.04 9.19
C ASN A 26 9.04 -6.03 9.46
N ASN A 27 8.68 -6.23 10.73
CA ASN A 27 7.28 -6.23 11.18
C ASN A 27 6.53 -4.92 10.87
N ARG A 28 7.22 -3.77 10.90
CA ARG A 28 6.59 -2.48 10.54
C ARG A 28 6.27 -2.45 9.05
N PHE A 29 7.20 -2.90 8.21
CA PHE A 29 6.97 -2.96 6.77
C PHE A 29 5.84 -3.92 6.41
N ALA A 30 5.80 -5.11 7.05
CA ALA A 30 4.72 -6.08 6.84
C ALA A 30 3.34 -5.46 7.14
N ARG A 31 3.20 -4.72 8.25
CA ARG A 31 1.96 -4.03 8.61
C ARG A 31 1.59 -2.94 7.60
N LEU A 32 2.55 -2.12 7.17
CA LEU A 32 2.31 -1.07 6.16
C LEU A 32 1.90 -1.68 4.82
N TYR A 33 2.50 -2.79 4.43
CA TYR A 33 2.15 -3.52 3.21
C TYR A 33 0.71 -4.07 3.27
N ASP A 34 0.31 -4.63 4.41
CA ASP A 34 -1.06 -5.13 4.60
C ASP A 34 -2.08 -3.96 4.61
N GLU A 35 -1.76 -2.86 5.30
CA GLU A 35 -2.60 -1.64 5.32
C GLU A 35 -2.74 -1.03 3.92
N TYR A 36 -1.65 -0.96 3.16
CA TYR A 36 -1.66 -0.51 1.77
C TYR A 36 -2.61 -1.34 0.90
N ASN A 37 -2.52 -2.67 1.01
CA ASN A 37 -3.37 -3.58 0.24
C ASN A 37 -4.84 -3.49 0.64
N GLU A 38 -5.13 -3.39 1.93
CA GLU A 38 -6.50 -3.22 2.42
C GLU A 38 -7.10 -1.90 1.93
N LEU A 39 -6.31 -0.83 1.95
CA LEU A 39 -6.73 0.48 1.50
C LEU A 39 -6.96 0.51 -0.01
N ASN A 40 -6.10 -0.12 -0.82
CA ASN A 40 -6.31 -0.26 -2.26
C ASN A 40 -7.60 -1.02 -2.57
N ARG A 41 -7.88 -2.12 -1.86
CA ARG A 41 -9.15 -2.85 -2.01
C ARG A 41 -10.34 -2.00 -1.63
N THR A 42 -10.22 -1.18 -0.58
CA THR A 42 -11.30 -0.30 -0.12
C THR A 42 -11.56 0.82 -1.11
N ILE A 43 -10.51 1.50 -1.59
CA ILE A 43 -10.63 2.52 -2.64
C ILE A 43 -11.27 1.93 -3.89
N HIS A 44 -10.84 0.74 -4.32
CA HIS A 44 -11.45 0.07 -5.47
C HIS A 44 -12.95 -0.22 -5.26
N ARG A 45 -13.37 -0.65 -4.05
CA ARG A 45 -14.81 -0.84 -3.73
C ARG A 45 -15.60 0.46 -3.76
N VAL A 46 -15.01 1.57 -3.32
CA VAL A 46 -15.62 2.90 -3.36
C VAL A 46 -15.74 3.41 -4.79
N GLU A 47 -14.66 3.33 -5.58
CA GLU A 47 -14.60 3.75 -6.99
C GLU A 47 -15.55 2.95 -7.87
N THR A 48 -15.69 1.64 -7.62
CA THR A 48 -16.64 0.76 -8.33
C THR A 48 -18.08 0.92 -7.86
N ARG A 49 -18.36 1.87 -6.94
CA ARG A 49 -19.67 2.12 -6.31
C ARG A 49 -20.30 0.90 -5.65
N VAL A 50 -19.48 -0.09 -5.28
CA VAL A 50 -19.92 -1.24 -4.47
C VAL A 50 -20.22 -0.77 -3.04
N GLU A 51 -19.40 0.13 -2.50
CA GLU A 51 -19.65 0.84 -1.25
C GLU A 51 -19.60 2.35 -1.50
N PRO A 52 -20.73 2.99 -1.89
CA PRO A 52 -20.75 4.43 -2.11
C PRO A 52 -20.45 5.15 -0.80
N LYS A 53 -19.33 5.86 -0.75
CA LYS A 53 -18.93 6.70 0.38
C LYS A 53 -19.02 8.18 0.00
N PRO A 54 -19.18 9.08 0.99
CA PRO A 54 -19.06 10.51 0.76
C PRO A 54 -17.70 10.84 0.13
N GLU A 55 -17.68 11.87 -0.72
CA GLU A 55 -16.47 12.33 -1.40
C GLU A 55 -15.34 12.67 -0.41
N GLU A 56 -15.69 13.24 0.75
CA GLU A 56 -14.74 13.51 1.84
C GLU A 56 -14.01 12.24 2.30
N VAL A 57 -14.72 11.12 2.42
CA VAL A 57 -14.15 9.86 2.86
C VAL A 57 -13.28 9.24 1.74
N GLU A 58 -13.69 9.38 0.47
CA GLU A 58 -12.86 8.95 -0.65
C GLU A 58 -11.53 9.71 -0.70
N GLU A 59 -11.57 11.02 -0.50
CA GLU A 59 -10.37 11.86 -0.45
C GLU A 59 -9.48 11.53 0.76
N GLU A 60 -10.05 11.22 1.92
CA GLU A 60 -9.29 10.72 3.07
C GLU A 60 -8.59 9.39 2.76
N LEU A 61 -9.27 8.44 2.10
CA LEU A 61 -8.67 7.16 1.72
C LEU A 61 -7.51 7.36 0.74
N LYS A 62 -7.66 8.23 -0.26
CA LYS A 62 -6.59 8.57 -1.22
C LYS A 62 -5.39 9.22 -0.52
N ARG A 63 -5.63 10.15 0.41
CA ARG A 63 -4.55 10.77 1.21
C ARG A 63 -3.83 9.73 2.06
N ARG A 64 -4.57 8.83 2.72
CA ARG A 64 -3.97 7.76 3.52
C ARG A 64 -3.12 6.83 2.65
N ARG A 65 -3.56 6.52 1.42
CA ARG A 65 -2.80 5.70 0.47
C ARG A 65 -1.48 6.35 0.11
N LEU A 66 -1.50 7.66 -0.15
CA LEU A 66 -0.28 8.42 -0.44
C LEU A 66 0.69 8.40 0.74
N GLN A 67 0.21 8.64 1.97
CA GLN A 67 1.04 8.60 3.18
C GLN A 67 1.72 7.23 3.38
N ILE A 68 0.96 6.14 3.23
CA ILE A 68 1.52 4.79 3.38
C ILE A 68 2.55 4.53 2.27
N LYS A 69 2.29 4.97 1.04
CA LYS A 69 3.23 4.83 -0.08
C LYS A 69 4.53 5.60 0.17
N ASP A 70 4.45 6.81 0.74
CA ASP A 70 5.63 7.60 1.12
C ASP A 70 6.42 6.94 2.25
N GLU A 71 5.76 6.39 3.27
CA GLU A 71 6.42 5.64 4.34
C GLU A 71 7.12 4.38 3.81
N ILE A 72 6.44 3.62 2.95
CA ILE A 72 7.00 2.43 2.30
C ILE A 72 8.22 2.83 1.46
N ARG A 73 8.12 3.88 0.65
CA ARG A 73 9.23 4.38 -0.15
C ARG A 73 10.43 4.76 0.73
N ALA A 74 10.20 5.48 1.82
CA ALA A 74 11.25 5.82 2.78
C ALA A 74 11.90 4.58 3.42
N MET A 75 11.14 3.50 3.65
CA MET A 75 11.69 2.23 4.15
C MET A 75 12.42 1.43 3.07
N LEU A 76 12.02 1.54 1.80
CA LEU A 76 12.69 0.92 0.66
C LEU A 76 14.01 1.63 0.31
N ASP A 77 14.03 2.96 0.45
CA ASP A 77 15.17 3.82 0.14
C ASP A 77 16.15 3.98 1.32
N ASN A 78 15.74 3.67 2.57
CA ASN A 78 16.67 3.57 3.69
C ASN A 78 17.58 2.35 3.54
N GLU A 79 18.66 2.58 2.79
CA GLU A 79 19.79 1.69 2.60
C GLU A 79 20.76 1.88 3.78
N ASN A 80 20.45 1.22 4.90
CA ASN A 80 21.25 1.20 6.14
C ASN A 80 21.16 2.46 7.02
N ALA A 81 20.79 2.24 8.28
CA ALA A 81 21.49 2.86 9.39
C ALA A 81 22.44 1.80 9.97
#